data_AF-A0A9X4N090-F1
#
_entry.id   AF-A0A9X4N090-F1
#
_cell.length_a   1.000
_cell.length_b   1.000
_cell.length_c   1.000
_cell.angle_alpha   90.00
_cell.angle_beta   90.00
_cell.angle_gamma   90.00
#
_symmetry.space_group_name_H-M   'P 1'
#
loop_
_entity.id
_entity.type
_entity.pdbx_description
1 polymer ?
#
loop_
_entity_poly.entity_id
_entity_poly.type
_entity_poly.pdbx_seq_one_letter_code
_entity_poly.pdbx_strand_id
1 'polypeptide(L)'
;MPYFSKSFYHTTLLFCLSIFLISCEPIEQFNFPWNQNEVAKQTKEDYTFYPVKWVSDGDTFWIDDGSENGKKIRLIGIDAPESVDYGNKTKQEFGEEAHKFADSLLKNKKVRLTYDIVKYDKYGRTLAYAYLEDGTFVNKKIIEMGYAVVFNYAPNLKYADEFIEAEDAAFDNNRGLWALED
;
A
#
# COMPACT_ATOMS: atom_id res chain seq x y z
N MET A 1 61.31 10.82 25.94
CA MET A 1 60.54 12.08 25.96
C MET A 1 59.14 11.76 26.45
N PRO A 2 58.79 12.14 27.69
CA PRO A 2 57.55 11.79 28.41
C PRO A 2 56.48 12.87 28.17
N TYR A 3 55.19 12.76 28.50
CA TYR A 3 54.58 12.69 29.84
C TYR A 3 53.11 12.26 29.64
N PHE A 4 52.69 11.08 30.10
CA PHE A 4 52.19 10.77 31.45
C PHE A 4 50.88 11.45 31.86
N SER A 5 49.86 10.59 31.95
CA SER A 5 48.67 10.71 32.78
C SER A 5 49.02 10.93 34.26
N LYS A 6 48.05 11.47 35.01
CA LYS A 6 47.77 11.32 36.46
C LYS A 6 46.54 12.21 36.74
N SER A 7 45.65 12.00 37.70
CA SER A 7 45.39 10.93 38.69
C SER A 7 44.37 11.51 39.68
N PHE A 8 43.34 10.73 40.05
CA PHE A 8 42.65 10.72 41.36
C PHE A 8 41.90 12.00 41.79
N TYR A 9 40.73 11.95 42.46
CA TYR A 9 40.54 11.49 43.83
C TYR A 9 39.17 10.85 44.09
N HIS A 10 39.21 9.95 45.07
CA HIS A 10 38.13 9.22 45.72
C HIS A 10 37.63 10.08 46.90
N THR A 11 36.32 10.29 47.05
CA THR A 11 35.72 10.74 48.32
C THR A 11 34.29 10.20 48.49
N THR A 12 34.22 9.12 49.26
CA THR A 12 33.25 8.74 50.31
C THR A 12 31.90 9.48 50.42
N LEU A 13 30.81 8.69 50.31
CA LEU A 13 29.74 8.52 51.31
C LEU A 13 28.83 9.73 51.66
N LEU A 14 27.52 9.64 51.34
CA LEU A 14 26.44 9.41 52.30
C LEU A 14 25.04 9.52 51.65
N PHE A 15 24.16 8.61 52.04
CA PHE A 15 22.71 8.63 51.84
C PHE A 15 22.08 9.94 52.33
N CYS A 16 21.14 10.50 51.55
CA CYS A 16 20.06 11.32 52.10
C CYS A 16 18.74 11.00 51.38
N LEU A 17 17.88 10.25 52.07
CA LEU A 17 16.43 10.31 51.90
C LEU A 17 15.98 11.77 51.99
N SER A 18 15.18 12.24 51.03
CA SER A 18 13.89 12.93 51.31
C SER A 18 13.38 13.64 50.05
N ILE A 19 12.18 13.23 49.63
CA ILE A 19 11.20 13.98 48.85
C ILE A 19 11.18 15.46 49.29
N PHE A 20 11.09 16.43 48.37
CA PHE A 20 10.23 17.63 48.49
C PHE A 20 10.26 18.47 47.19
N LEU A 21 9.10 18.52 46.51
CA LEU A 21 8.57 19.59 45.65
C LEU A 21 9.43 20.08 44.47
N ILE A 22 9.24 19.46 43.31
CA ILE A 22 9.40 20.15 42.02
C ILE A 22 8.29 21.22 42.00
N SER A 23 8.68 22.48 42.18
CA SER A 23 7.84 23.62 41.85
C SER A 23 7.49 23.51 40.36
N CYS A 24 6.22 23.22 40.08
CA CYS A 24 5.63 23.37 38.77
C CYS A 24 5.75 24.85 38.39
N GLU A 25 6.79 25.21 37.66
CA GLU A 25 6.79 26.48 36.94
C GLU A 25 5.75 26.33 35.81
N PRO A 26 4.76 27.24 35.73
CA PRO A 26 3.77 27.15 34.68
C PRO A 26 4.48 27.38 33.36
N ILE A 27 4.44 26.37 32.50
CA ILE A 27 4.89 26.44 31.12
C ILE A 27 4.18 27.65 30.49
N GLU A 28 4.92 28.72 30.23
CA GLU A 28 4.42 29.82 29.40
C GLU A 28 3.88 29.20 28.12
N GLN A 29 2.61 29.51 27.83
CA GLN A 29 1.96 29.08 26.60
C GLN A 29 2.75 29.64 25.43
N PHE A 30 3.62 28.80 24.86
CA PHE A 30 4.23 29.05 23.57
C PHE A 30 3.09 29.06 22.56
N ASN A 31 2.59 30.26 22.25
CA ASN A 31 1.67 30.49 21.15
C ASN A 31 2.44 30.25 19.85
N PHE A 32 2.52 28.99 19.44
CA PHE A 32 2.98 28.65 18.11
C PHE A 32 2.01 29.28 17.10
N PRO A 33 2.48 30.11 16.16
CA PRO A 33 1.62 30.81 15.20
C PRO A 33 1.24 29.87 14.05
N TRP A 34 0.79 28.65 14.38
CA TRP A 34 0.19 27.76 13.41
C TRP A 34 -1.31 28.03 13.41
N ASN A 35 -1.77 28.71 12.36
CA ASN A 35 -3.18 28.72 12.04
C ASN A 35 -3.58 27.27 11.74
N GLN A 36 -4.38 26.67 12.63
CA GLN A 36 -4.91 25.31 12.47
C GLN A 36 -5.65 25.14 11.13
N ASN A 37 -6.20 26.24 10.59
CA ASN A 37 -6.87 26.26 9.29
C ASN A 37 -5.92 26.28 8.08
N GLU A 38 -4.63 26.59 8.25
CA GLU A 38 -3.61 26.53 7.19
C GLU A 38 -2.95 25.16 7.12
N VAL A 39 -2.71 24.52 8.27
CA VAL A 39 -2.21 23.13 8.34
C VAL A 39 -3.21 22.14 7.72
N ALA A 40 -4.51 22.39 7.87
CA ALA A 40 -5.57 21.59 7.25
C ALA A 40 -5.82 21.89 5.75
N LYS A 41 -5.21 22.94 5.18
CA LYS A 41 -5.46 23.39 3.79
C LYS A 41 -4.45 22.84 2.78
N GLN A 42 -3.45 22.11 3.25
CA GLN A 42 -2.38 21.49 2.47
C GLN A 42 -2.57 19.97 2.64
N THR A 43 -3.08 19.16 1.71
CA THR A 43 -3.18 19.24 0.25
C THR A 43 -4.38 18.42 -0.22
N LYS A 44 -5.45 19.04 -0.76
CA LYS A 44 -6.37 18.29 -1.60
C LYS A 44 -5.67 18.19 -2.96
N GLU A 45 -4.78 17.21 -3.11
CA GLU A 45 -4.18 16.92 -4.42
C GLU A 45 -5.35 16.63 -5.38
N ASP A 46 -5.45 17.40 -6.47
CA ASP A 46 -6.43 17.18 -7.52
C ASP A 46 -6.05 15.90 -8.26
N TYR A 47 -6.53 14.78 -7.74
CA TYR A 47 -6.36 13.50 -8.36
C TYR A 47 -7.32 13.33 -9.53
N THR A 48 -6.78 12.91 -10.68
CA THR A 48 -7.62 12.46 -11.79
C THR A 48 -8.14 11.05 -11.50
N PHE A 49 -9.46 10.92 -11.56
CA PHE A 49 -10.17 9.64 -11.47
C PHE A 49 -10.73 9.26 -12.84
N TYR A 50 -10.46 8.02 -13.25
CA TYR A 50 -10.89 7.48 -14.53
C TYR A 50 -12.01 6.45 -14.33
N PRO A 51 -13.14 6.55 -15.05
CA PRO A 51 -14.16 5.50 -15.05
C PRO A 51 -13.58 4.16 -15.47
N VAL A 52 -13.95 3.09 -14.76
CA VAL A 52 -13.65 1.72 -15.20
C VAL A 52 -14.65 1.33 -16.30
N LYS A 53 -14.15 0.96 -17.49
CA LYS A 53 -14.97 0.50 -18.62
C LYS A 53 -15.40 -0.96 -18.42
N TRP A 54 -14.45 -1.83 -18.10
CA TRP A 54 -14.67 -3.26 -17.86
C TRP A 54 -13.45 -3.90 -17.21
N VAL A 55 -13.66 -5.04 -16.54
CA VAL A 55 -12.62 -5.87 -15.93
C VAL A 55 -12.32 -7.06 -16.84
N SER A 56 -11.05 -7.25 -17.17
CA SER A 56 -10.60 -8.33 -18.05
C SER A 56 -10.29 -9.59 -17.28
N ASP A 57 -9.61 -9.44 -16.15
CA ASP A 57 -9.26 -10.53 -15.24
C ASP A 57 -9.07 -9.98 -13.83
N GLY A 58 -8.81 -10.87 -12.85
CA GLY A 58 -8.68 -10.49 -11.44
C GLY A 58 -7.64 -9.39 -11.15
N ASP A 59 -6.66 -9.19 -12.03
CA ASP A 59 -5.58 -8.20 -11.87
C ASP A 59 -5.48 -7.18 -13.02
N THR A 60 -6.43 -7.21 -13.96
CA THR A 60 -6.36 -6.45 -15.21
C THR A 60 -7.72 -5.86 -15.57
N PHE A 61 -7.76 -4.55 -15.81
CA PHE A 61 -8.99 -3.84 -16.17
C PHE A 61 -8.73 -2.71 -17.16
N TRP A 62 -9.80 -2.14 -17.71
CA TRP A 62 -9.74 -1.03 -18.65
C TRP A 62 -10.38 0.21 -18.07
N ILE A 63 -9.74 1.35 -18.28
CA ILE A 63 -10.28 2.66 -17.93
C ILE A 63 -10.67 3.46 -19.17
N ASP A 64 -11.59 4.39 -18.96
CA ASP A 64 -11.85 5.48 -19.90
C ASP A 64 -10.94 6.65 -19.55
N ASP A 65 -9.92 6.86 -20.38
CA ASP A 65 -9.01 8.00 -20.31
C ASP A 65 -9.27 9.04 -21.42
N GLY A 66 -10.43 8.96 -22.09
CA GLY A 66 -10.80 9.80 -23.22
C GLY A 66 -10.24 9.33 -24.57
N SER A 67 -9.45 8.24 -24.60
CA SER A 67 -9.06 7.60 -25.86
C SER A 67 -10.16 6.69 -26.40
N GLU A 68 -10.19 6.48 -27.72
CA GLU A 68 -11.22 5.68 -28.41
C GLU A 68 -11.40 4.28 -27.79
N ASN A 69 -10.29 3.59 -27.52
CA ASN A 69 -10.31 2.23 -26.98
C ASN A 69 -10.29 2.20 -25.45
N GLY A 70 -9.94 3.31 -24.79
CA GLY A 70 -9.56 3.33 -23.39
C GLY A 70 -8.16 2.77 -23.17
N LYS A 71 -7.76 2.68 -21.90
CA LYS A 71 -6.40 2.25 -21.50
C LYS A 71 -6.45 1.00 -20.64
N LYS A 72 -5.67 -0.02 -21.03
CA LYS A 72 -5.52 -1.28 -20.28
C LYS A 72 -4.53 -1.12 -19.14
N ILE A 73 -4.96 -1.46 -17.93
CA ILE A 73 -4.21 -1.38 -16.69
C ILE A 73 -3.94 -2.80 -16.17
N ARG A 74 -2.67 -3.12 -15.90
CA ARG A 74 -2.24 -4.31 -15.16
C ARG A 74 -1.77 -3.86 -13.77
N LEU A 75 -2.40 -4.42 -12.75
CA LEU A 75 -2.09 -4.08 -11.36
C LEU A 75 -0.67 -4.54 -10.99
N ILE A 76 0.14 -3.64 -10.45
CA ILE A 76 1.51 -3.97 -10.02
C ILE A 76 1.47 -4.83 -8.75
N GLY A 77 2.37 -5.82 -8.66
CA GLY A 77 2.67 -6.56 -7.44
C GLY A 77 1.70 -7.69 -7.09
N ILE A 78 0.70 -7.95 -7.94
CA ILE A 78 -0.29 -9.02 -7.74
C ILE A 78 -0.44 -9.86 -9.01
N ASP A 79 -0.82 -11.12 -8.88
CA ASP A 79 -1.21 -12.00 -10.01
C ASP A 79 -2.46 -12.78 -9.62
N ALA A 80 -3.51 -12.67 -10.44
CA ALA A 80 -4.76 -13.38 -10.21
C ALA A 80 -4.83 -14.62 -11.12
N PRO A 81 -5.49 -15.71 -10.69
CA PRO A 81 -5.67 -16.87 -11.56
C PRO A 81 -6.47 -16.50 -12.81
N GLU A 82 -6.08 -17.03 -13.96
CA GLU A 82 -6.70 -16.69 -15.24
C GLU A 82 -8.14 -17.23 -15.34
N SER A 83 -9.09 -16.35 -15.64
CA SER A 83 -10.52 -16.72 -15.73
C SER A 83 -10.91 -17.45 -17.03
N VAL A 84 -10.12 -17.31 -18.09
CA VAL A 84 -10.39 -17.85 -19.44
C VAL A 84 -9.11 -18.22 -20.17
N ASP A 85 -9.22 -19.09 -21.18
CA ASP A 85 -8.12 -19.34 -22.12
C ASP A 85 -7.88 -18.11 -23.00
N TYR A 86 -6.64 -17.63 -23.07
CA TYR A 86 -6.27 -16.51 -23.93
C TYR A 86 -4.82 -16.60 -24.39
N GLY A 87 -4.63 -16.72 -25.72
CA GLY A 87 -3.30 -16.86 -26.31
C GLY A 87 -2.62 -18.14 -25.82
N ASN A 88 -1.53 -17.99 -25.05
CA ASN A 88 -0.79 -19.08 -24.44
C ASN A 88 -1.13 -19.31 -22.96
N LYS A 89 -2.15 -18.63 -22.45
CA LYS A 89 -2.64 -18.80 -21.08
C LYS A 89 -3.87 -19.70 -21.06
N THR A 90 -3.98 -20.49 -20.01
CA THR A 90 -5.09 -21.44 -19.80
C THR A 90 -5.87 -21.02 -18.57
N LYS A 91 -7.19 -21.20 -18.58
CA LYS A 91 -8.06 -21.00 -17.42
C LYS A 91 -7.50 -21.78 -16.22
N GLN A 92 -7.39 -21.11 -15.09
CA GLN A 92 -6.92 -21.67 -13.84
C GLN A 92 -8.08 -21.90 -12.88
N GLU A 93 -7.86 -22.80 -11.93
CA GLU A 93 -8.76 -22.96 -10.78
C GLU A 93 -8.88 -21.61 -10.04
N PHE A 94 -10.08 -21.30 -9.56
CA PHE A 94 -10.42 -20.04 -8.89
C PHE A 94 -10.36 -18.75 -9.75
N GLY A 95 -10.06 -18.85 -11.04
CA GLY A 95 -9.96 -17.66 -11.91
C GLY A 95 -11.29 -16.93 -12.12
N GLU A 96 -12.40 -17.68 -12.21
CA GLU A 96 -13.72 -17.07 -12.38
C GLU A 96 -14.15 -16.29 -11.13
N GLU A 97 -13.83 -16.81 -9.95
CA GLU A 97 -14.05 -16.20 -8.65
C GLU A 97 -13.22 -14.92 -8.50
N ALA A 98 -11.93 -14.97 -8.86
CA ALA A 98 -11.03 -13.81 -8.87
C ALA A 98 -11.52 -12.70 -9.80
N HIS A 99 -11.93 -13.05 -11.03
CA HIS A 99 -12.54 -12.12 -11.97
C HIS A 99 -13.81 -11.49 -11.38
N LYS A 100 -14.74 -12.30 -10.85
CA LYS A 100 -16.01 -11.80 -10.29
C LYS A 100 -15.78 -10.86 -9.12
N PHE A 101 -14.80 -11.16 -8.26
CA PHE A 101 -14.45 -10.26 -7.17
C PHE A 101 -13.93 -8.93 -7.70
N ALA A 102 -12.98 -8.94 -8.64
CA ALA A 102 -12.44 -7.73 -9.25
C ALA A 102 -13.53 -6.91 -9.99
N ASP A 103 -14.42 -7.56 -10.75
CA ASP A 103 -15.58 -6.91 -11.39
C ASP A 103 -16.48 -6.26 -10.33
N SER A 104 -16.83 -6.97 -9.26
CA SER A 104 -17.66 -6.40 -8.18
C SER A 104 -17.00 -5.21 -7.48
N LEU A 105 -15.67 -5.24 -7.34
CA LEU A 105 -14.88 -4.20 -6.69
C LEU A 105 -14.76 -2.95 -7.56
N LEU A 106 -14.70 -3.10 -8.89
CA LEU A 106 -14.33 -2.01 -9.82
C LEU A 106 -15.49 -1.50 -10.68
N LYS A 107 -16.51 -2.32 -10.94
CA LYS A 107 -17.60 -1.99 -11.87
C LYS A 107 -18.37 -0.75 -11.42
N ASN A 108 -18.67 0.11 -12.38
CA ASN A 108 -19.35 1.39 -12.18
C ASN A 108 -18.62 2.36 -11.21
N LYS A 109 -17.33 2.13 -10.93
CA LYS A 109 -16.51 3.02 -10.12
C LYS A 109 -15.48 3.75 -10.98
N LYS A 110 -14.81 4.71 -10.35
CA LYS A 110 -13.63 5.35 -10.90
C LYS A 110 -12.40 4.99 -10.08
N VAL A 111 -11.26 4.97 -10.75
CA VAL A 111 -9.96 4.73 -10.11
C VAL A 111 -9.02 5.91 -10.33
N ARG A 112 -8.25 6.20 -9.30
CA ARG A 112 -7.02 6.97 -9.41
C ARG A 112 -5.86 6.01 -9.59
N LEU A 113 -5.00 6.30 -10.55
CA LEU A 113 -3.81 5.50 -10.81
C LEU A 113 -2.57 6.18 -10.23
N THR A 114 -1.71 5.38 -9.60
CA THR A 114 -0.35 5.78 -9.25
C THR A 114 0.63 4.78 -9.85
N TYR A 115 1.84 5.24 -10.13
CA TYR A 115 2.83 4.47 -10.89
C TYR A 115 4.07 4.22 -10.04
N ASP A 116 4.86 3.23 -10.46
CA ASP A 116 6.20 2.99 -9.94
C ASP A 116 7.25 3.34 -11.02
N ILE A 117 8.50 2.93 -10.81
CA ILE A 117 9.67 3.23 -11.66
C ILE A 117 9.39 2.90 -13.14
N VAL A 118 8.82 1.72 -13.43
CA VAL A 118 8.47 1.30 -14.79
C VAL A 118 6.96 1.34 -14.98
N LYS A 119 6.51 2.10 -15.98
CA LYS A 119 5.08 2.33 -16.27
C LYS A 119 4.47 1.37 -17.30
N TYR A 120 5.31 0.66 -18.05
CA TYR A 120 4.85 -0.21 -19.13
C TYR A 120 5.62 -1.52 -19.10
N ASP A 121 4.91 -2.63 -19.32
CA ASP A 121 5.58 -3.91 -19.53
C ASP A 121 5.94 -4.13 -21.01
N LYS A 122 6.62 -5.25 -21.29
CA LYS A 122 7.01 -5.66 -22.65
C LYS A 122 5.85 -5.88 -23.62
N TYR A 123 4.62 -6.00 -23.12
CA TYR A 123 3.41 -6.17 -23.92
C TYR A 123 2.67 -4.85 -24.14
N GLY A 124 3.19 -3.72 -23.63
CA GLY A 124 2.59 -2.40 -23.75
C GLY A 124 1.44 -2.14 -22.76
N ARG A 125 1.23 -3.01 -21.76
CA ARG A 125 0.23 -2.77 -20.71
C ARG A 125 0.71 -1.66 -19.79
N THR A 126 -0.20 -0.80 -19.36
CA THR A 126 0.12 0.21 -18.34
C THR A 126 0.17 -0.48 -16.97
N LEU A 127 1.31 -0.39 -16.30
CA LEU A 127 1.52 -0.90 -14.95
C LEU A 127 1.12 0.17 -13.94
N ALA A 128 0.19 -0.12 -13.04
CA ALA A 128 -0.21 0.85 -12.02
C ALA A 128 -0.69 0.21 -10.71
N TYR A 129 -0.68 1.03 -9.66
CA TYR A 129 -1.46 0.84 -8.44
C TYR A 129 -2.76 1.64 -8.56
N ALA A 130 -3.88 1.08 -8.11
CA ALA A 130 -5.19 1.72 -8.25
C ALA A 130 -5.85 1.99 -6.89
N TYR A 131 -6.47 3.17 -6.77
CA TYR A 131 -7.25 3.57 -5.61
C TYR A 131 -8.67 3.95 -6.03
N LEU A 132 -9.67 3.49 -5.30
CA LEU A 132 -11.05 3.94 -5.46
C LEU A 132 -11.25 5.34 -4.87
N GLU A 133 -12.39 5.97 -5.21
CA GLU A 133 -12.77 7.30 -4.68
C GLU A 133 -12.92 7.33 -3.15
N ASP A 134 -13.24 6.18 -2.53
CA ASP A 134 -13.33 6.03 -1.07
C ASP A 134 -11.96 5.76 -0.40
N GLY A 135 -10.87 5.74 -1.16
CA GLY A 135 -9.52 5.49 -0.67
C GLY A 135 -9.11 4.01 -0.64
N THR A 136 -9.99 3.07 -1.01
CA THR A 136 -9.65 1.65 -1.07
C THR A 136 -8.48 1.41 -2.02
N PHE A 137 -7.40 0.82 -1.50
CA PHE A 137 -6.25 0.38 -2.30
C PHE A 137 -6.58 -0.96 -2.97
N VAL A 138 -6.91 -0.92 -4.26
CA VAL A 138 -7.43 -2.06 -5.02
C VAL A 138 -6.48 -3.25 -5.00
N ASN A 139 -5.18 -3.03 -5.26
CA ASN A 139 -4.18 -4.11 -5.32
C ASN A 139 -4.16 -4.91 -4.01
N LYS A 140 -4.02 -4.20 -2.89
CA LYS A 140 -4.02 -4.81 -1.56
C LYS A 140 -5.34 -5.50 -1.26
N LYS A 141 -6.47 -4.85 -1.58
CA LYS A 141 -7.80 -5.39 -1.27
C LYS A 141 -8.06 -6.74 -1.96
N ILE A 142 -7.53 -6.94 -3.17
CA ILE A 142 -7.64 -8.22 -3.89
C ILE A 142 -6.84 -9.32 -3.17
N ILE A 143 -5.61 -9.01 -2.74
CA ILE A 143 -4.75 -9.94 -1.97
C ILE A 143 -5.38 -10.27 -0.61
N GLU A 144 -5.79 -9.26 0.16
CA GLU A 144 -6.38 -9.42 1.51
C GLU A 144 -7.62 -10.33 1.51
N MET A 145 -8.31 -10.41 0.38
CA MET A 145 -9.50 -11.23 0.19
C MET A 145 -9.19 -12.59 -0.46
N GLY A 146 -7.92 -12.87 -0.76
CA GLY A 146 -7.44 -14.13 -1.32
C GLY A 146 -7.74 -14.34 -2.80
N TYR A 147 -7.91 -13.28 -3.59
CA TYR A 147 -8.25 -13.37 -5.02
C TYR A 147 -7.06 -13.14 -5.97
N ALA A 148 -5.88 -12.89 -5.41
CA ALA A 148 -4.61 -12.82 -6.13
C ALA A 148 -3.47 -13.18 -5.17
N VAL A 149 -2.36 -13.65 -5.73
CA VAL A 149 -1.10 -13.86 -5.01
C VAL A 149 -0.16 -12.68 -5.20
N VAL A 150 0.85 -12.57 -4.32
CA VAL A 150 1.91 -11.57 -4.46
C VAL A 150 2.80 -11.91 -5.66
N PHE A 151 2.99 -10.93 -6.55
CA PHE A 151 3.84 -11.06 -7.73
C PHE A 151 4.79 -9.87 -7.87
N ASN A 152 5.84 -9.91 -7.04
CA ASN A 152 6.84 -8.85 -6.97
C ASN A 152 7.88 -8.97 -8.09
N TYR A 153 8.00 -7.94 -8.92
CA TYR A 153 8.98 -7.89 -10.01
C TYR A 153 9.71 -6.54 -10.02
N ALA A 154 11.02 -6.57 -9.82
CA ALA A 154 11.86 -5.38 -9.84
C ALA A 154 11.81 -4.65 -11.20
N PRO A 155 11.87 -3.31 -11.23
CA PRO A 155 12.09 -2.42 -10.09
C PRO A 155 10.81 -1.96 -9.37
N ASN A 156 9.64 -2.47 -9.73
CA ASN A 156 8.36 -2.00 -9.21
C ASN A 156 7.99 -2.68 -7.87
N LEU A 157 8.63 -2.25 -6.79
CA LEU A 157 8.54 -2.89 -5.47
C LEU A 157 8.00 -1.96 -4.37
N LYS A 158 7.41 -0.81 -4.73
CA LYS A 158 7.01 0.23 -3.76
C LYS A 158 6.14 -0.27 -2.59
N TYR A 159 5.27 -1.25 -2.83
CA TYR A 159 4.35 -1.82 -1.82
C TYR A 159 4.57 -3.32 -1.58
N ALA A 160 5.76 -3.84 -1.88
CA ALA A 160 6.06 -5.27 -1.78
C ALA A 160 5.78 -5.84 -0.38
N ASP A 161 6.27 -5.16 0.67
CA ASP A 161 6.10 -5.60 2.06
C ASP A 161 4.62 -5.58 2.48
N GLU A 162 3.88 -4.52 2.12
CA GLU A 162 2.44 -4.40 2.41
C GLU A 162 1.60 -5.49 1.72
N PHE A 163 2.02 -5.93 0.53
CA PHE A 163 1.36 -7.03 -0.17
C PHE A 163 1.66 -8.39 0.43
N ILE A 164 2.89 -8.62 0.90
CA ILE A 164 3.27 -9.85 1.62
C ILE A 164 2.45 -9.97 2.90
N GLU A 165 2.38 -8.91 3.71
CA GLU A 165 1.58 -8.90 4.93
C GLU A 165 0.08 -9.15 4.66
N ALA A 166 -0.44 -8.63 3.55
CA ALA A 166 -1.83 -8.85 3.14
C ALA A 166 -2.09 -10.31 2.71
N GLU A 167 -1.12 -10.94 2.06
CA GLU A 167 -1.20 -12.35 1.63
C GLU A 167 -1.14 -13.29 2.83
N ASP A 168 -0.19 -13.07 3.74
CA ASP A 168 -0.08 -13.81 5.00
C ASP A 168 -1.40 -13.75 5.78
N ALA A 169 -2.00 -12.55 5.89
CA ALA A 169 -3.30 -12.40 6.54
C ALA A 169 -4.44 -13.12 5.80
N ALA A 170 -4.42 -13.18 4.47
CA ALA A 170 -5.42 -13.94 3.71
C ALA A 170 -5.26 -15.44 3.92
N PHE A 171 -4.03 -15.94 4.00
CA PHE A 171 -3.68 -17.32 4.28
C PHE A 171 -4.14 -17.72 5.70
N ASP A 172 -3.75 -16.97 6.73
CA ASP A 172 -4.10 -17.23 8.13
C ASP A 172 -5.62 -17.26 8.38
N ASN A 173 -6.38 -16.58 7.52
CA ASN A 173 -7.84 -16.51 7.61
C ASN A 173 -8.57 -17.43 6.61
N ASN A 174 -7.85 -18.32 5.91
CA ASN A 174 -8.39 -19.23 4.89
C ASN A 174 -9.30 -18.51 3.89
N ARG A 175 -8.82 -17.42 3.29
CA ARG A 175 -9.60 -16.62 2.33
C ARG A 175 -9.28 -16.99 0.89
N GLY A 176 -10.31 -17.03 0.07
CA GLY A 176 -10.19 -17.18 -1.38
C GLY A 176 -9.36 -18.41 -1.78
N LEU A 177 -8.26 -18.19 -2.50
CA LEU A 177 -7.31 -19.22 -2.91
C LEU A 177 -6.88 -20.15 -1.77
N TRP A 178 -6.72 -19.60 -0.56
CA TRP A 178 -6.24 -20.34 0.61
C TRP A 178 -7.33 -21.19 1.27
N ALA A 179 -8.59 -21.08 0.83
CA ALA A 179 -9.69 -21.94 1.29
C ALA A 179 -9.82 -23.24 0.47
N LEU A 180 -9.02 -23.41 -0.59
CA LEU A 180 -9.09 -24.56 -1.50
C LEU A 180 -8.13 -25.69 -1.11
N GLU A 181 -7.18 -25.42 -0.22
CA GLU A 181 -6.20 -26.40 0.25
C GLU A 181 -6.79 -27.26 1.39
N ASP A 182 -7.63 -28.23 1.06
CA ASP A 182 -8.05 -29.34 1.94
C ASP A 182 -7.44 -30.68 1.49
#